data_AF-A0A354YXY3-F1
#
_entry.id   AF-A0A354YXY3-F1
#
_cell.length_a   1.000
_cell.length_b   1.000
_cell.length_c   1.000
_cell.angle_alpha   90.00
_cell.angle_beta   90.00
_cell.angle_gamma   90.00
#
_symmetry.space_group_name_H-M   'P 1'
#
loop_
_entity.id
_entity.type
_entity.pdbx_description
1 polymer ?
#
loop_
_entity_poly.entity_id
_entity_poly.type
_entity_poly.pdbx_seq_one_letter_code
_entity_poly.pdbx_strand_id
1 'polypeptide(L)'
;MAREVVLVGACRTPVGTFGGTIKDVGSADLGALVMGETIKRAGIKAEQIDEVIFGCVLQAGLGQNVARQCMIKAGIPKEVTAFTINKVCGSGLRAVSLAAP
;
A
#
# COMPACT_ATOMS: atom_id res chain seq x y z
N MET A 1 12.65 25.71 -5.80
CA MET A 1 11.70 25.17 -6.78
C MET A 1 11.25 23.81 -6.26
N ALA A 2 9.96 23.50 -6.29
CA ALA A 2 9.47 22.18 -5.93
C ALA A 2 9.96 21.15 -6.96
N ARG A 3 10.33 19.95 -6.51
CA ARG A 3 10.65 18.84 -7.41
C ARG A 3 9.38 18.42 -8.15
N GLU A 4 9.49 18.10 -9.43
CA GLU A 4 8.37 17.51 -10.17
C GLU A 4 8.13 16.08 -9.69
N VAL A 5 6.87 15.75 -9.40
CA VAL A 5 6.42 14.44 -8.90
C VAL A 5 5.44 13.86 -9.90
N VAL A 6 5.67 12.61 -10.30
CA VAL A 6 4.85 11.92 -11.30
C VAL A 6 4.39 10.55 -10.80
N LEU A 7 3.23 10.10 -11.27
CA LEU A 7 2.73 8.74 -11.00
C LEU A 7 3.23 7.80 -12.10
N VAL A 8 4.13 6.88 -11.75
CA VAL A 8 4.72 5.90 -12.69
C VAL A 8 3.92 4.60 -12.83
N GLY A 9 2.96 4.36 -11.94
CA GLY A 9 2.10 3.19 -11.97
C GLY A 9 0.97 3.28 -10.97
N ALA A 10 -0.16 2.65 -11.28
CA ALA A 10 -1.31 2.55 -10.39
C ALA A 10 -2.15 1.31 -10.72
N CYS A 11 -2.63 0.63 -9.69
CA CYS A 11 -3.65 -0.40 -9.82
C CYS A 11 -4.44 -0.55 -8.52
N ARG A 12 -5.48 -1.40 -8.52
CA ARG A 12 -6.29 -1.73 -7.34
C ARG A 12 -6.88 -3.12 -7.48
N THR A 13 -7.30 -3.70 -6.36
CA THR A 13 -8.15 -4.89 -6.38
C THR A 13 -9.56 -4.54 -6.90
N PRO A 14 -10.37 -5.55 -7.28
CA PRO A 14 -11.81 -5.43 -7.23
C PRO A 14 -12.29 -5.03 -5.84
N VAL A 15 -13.46 -4.39 -5.76
CA VAL A 15 -14.09 -4.05 -4.48
C VAL A 15 -15.15 -5.11 -4.19
N GLY A 16 -15.00 -5.84 -3.08
CA GLY A 16 -15.98 -6.81 -2.63
C GLY A 16 -17.14 -6.16 -1.88
N THR A 17 -18.30 -6.82 -1.88
CA THR A 17 -19.39 -6.50 -0.97
C THR A 17 -19.12 -7.11 0.42
N PHE A 18 -19.74 -6.54 1.46
CA PHE A 18 -19.62 -7.07 2.81
C PHE A 18 -20.08 -8.53 2.88
N GLY A 19 -19.24 -9.42 3.41
CA GLY A 19 -19.50 -10.87 3.43
C GLY A 19 -19.43 -11.56 2.06
N GLY A 20 -18.94 -10.86 1.01
CA GLY A 20 -18.89 -11.35 -0.36
C GLY A 20 -17.63 -12.11 -0.74
N THR A 21 -17.20 -11.95 -1.99
CA THR A 21 -16.20 -12.80 -2.67
C THR A 21 -14.79 -12.76 -2.10
N ILE A 22 -14.41 -11.68 -1.41
CA ILE A 22 -13.06 -11.50 -0.84
C ILE A 22 -13.07 -11.47 0.70
N LYS A 23 -14.15 -11.93 1.34
CA LYS A 23 -14.33 -11.89 2.80
C LYS A 23 -13.25 -12.62 3.59
N ASP A 24 -12.66 -13.67 2.99
CA ASP A 24 -11.66 -14.54 3.63
C ASP A 24 -10.22 -14.07 3.32
N VAL A 25 -10.05 -12.95 2.60
CA VAL A 25 -8.73 -12.41 2.25
C VAL A 25 -8.34 -11.30 3.22
N GLY A 26 -7.19 -11.47 3.88
CA GLY A 26 -6.68 -10.49 4.83
C GLY A 26 -6.32 -9.15 4.17
N SER A 27 -6.52 -8.04 4.90
CA SER A 27 -6.20 -6.69 4.42
C SER A 27 -4.73 -6.54 3.97
N ALA A 28 -3.81 -7.20 4.69
CA ALA A 28 -2.39 -7.19 4.34
C ALA A 28 -2.11 -7.93 3.02
N ASP A 29 -2.83 -9.02 2.75
CA ASP A 29 -2.70 -9.79 1.51
C ASP A 29 -3.26 -9.02 0.30
N LEU A 30 -4.40 -8.33 0.48
CA LEU A 30 -4.94 -7.42 -0.53
C LEU A 30 -3.97 -6.29 -0.85
N GLY A 31 -3.36 -5.67 0.17
CA GLY A 31 -2.35 -4.63 -0.02
C GLY A 31 -1.10 -5.16 -0.72
N ALA A 32 -0.62 -6.34 -0.32
CA ALA A 32 0.55 -6.98 -0.93
C ALA A 32 0.34 -7.28 -2.42
N LEU A 33 -0.84 -7.81 -2.78
CA LEU A 33 -1.23 -8.06 -4.18
C LEU A 33 -1.12 -6.79 -5.03
N VAL A 34 -1.69 -5.68 -4.55
CA VAL A 34 -1.67 -4.40 -5.26
C VAL A 34 -0.27 -3.82 -5.35
N MET A 35 0.54 -3.92 -4.29
CA MET A 35 1.92 -3.44 -4.31
C MET A 35 2.76 -4.21 -5.34
N GLY A 36 2.72 -5.54 -5.33
CA GLY A 36 3.46 -6.36 -6.29
C GLY A 36 3.05 -6.09 -7.75
N GLU A 37 1.74 -6.00 -8.01
CA GLU A 37 1.25 -5.70 -9.35
C GLU A 37 1.59 -4.26 -9.80
N THR A 38 1.57 -3.29 -8.88
CA THR A 38 1.95 -1.90 -9.19
C THR A 38 3.43 -1.80 -9.55
N ILE A 39 4.31 -2.46 -8.78
CA ILE A 39 5.76 -2.54 -9.07
C ILE A 39 6.00 -3.13 -10.46
N LYS A 40 5.34 -4.26 -10.75
CA LYS A 40 5.42 -4.92 -12.05
C LYS A 40 4.96 -4.01 -13.20
N ARG A 41 3.82 -3.32 -13.05
CA ARG A 41 3.28 -2.40 -14.07
C ARG A 41 4.15 -1.15 -14.26
N ALA A 42 4.75 -0.65 -13.19
CA ALA A 42 5.69 0.46 -13.24
C ALA A 42 7.04 0.06 -13.87
N GLY A 43 7.32 -1.24 -14.03
CA GLY A 43 8.57 -1.73 -14.62
C GLY A 43 9.80 -1.45 -13.77
N ILE A 44 9.63 -1.28 -12.46
CA ILE A 44 10.71 -1.01 -11.51
C ILE A 44 11.05 -2.26 -10.70
N LYS A 45 12.25 -2.27 -10.11
CA LYS A 45 12.65 -3.28 -9.13
C LYS A 45 12.21 -2.87 -7.73
N ALA A 46 11.91 -3.85 -6.87
CA ALA A 46 11.45 -3.58 -5.52
C ALA A 46 12.50 -2.87 -4.66
N GLU A 47 13.80 -3.04 -4.96
CA GLU A 47 14.92 -2.36 -4.31
C GLU A 47 15.01 -0.87 -4.63
N GLN A 48 14.24 -0.38 -5.61
CA GLN A 48 14.17 1.05 -5.94
C GLN A 48 13.13 1.81 -5.10
N ILE A 49 12.44 1.13 -4.17
CA ILE A 49 11.45 1.75 -3.29
C ILE A 49 12.16 2.24 -2.03
N ASP A 50 12.02 3.54 -1.73
CA ASP A 50 12.60 4.14 -0.53
C ASP A 50 11.70 3.98 0.71
N GLU A 51 10.39 4.13 0.55
CA GLU A 51 9.40 4.05 1.64
C GLU A 51 8.01 3.61 1.13
N VAL A 52 7.26 2.90 1.98
CA VAL A 52 5.87 2.50 1.72
C VAL A 52 4.91 3.15 2.71
N ILE A 53 3.98 3.95 2.19
CA ILE A 53 2.90 4.57 2.97
C ILE A 53 1.57 3.94 2.55
N PHE A 54 0.85 3.32 3.49
CA PHE A 54 -0.41 2.64 3.20
C PHE A 54 -1.55 3.11 4.10
N GLY A 55 -2.70 3.40 3.49
CA GLY A 55 -3.89 3.85 4.21
C GLY A 55 -4.71 2.67 4.77
N CYS A 56 -4.94 2.64 6.08
CA CYS A 56 -5.83 1.65 6.71
C CYS A 56 -6.55 2.24 7.93
N VAL A 57 -7.89 2.24 7.90
CA VAL A 57 -8.72 2.89 8.93
C VAL A 57 -8.95 1.98 10.14
N LEU A 58 -9.46 0.78 9.91
CA LEU A 58 -9.80 -0.17 10.99
C LEU A 58 -8.64 -1.15 11.16
N GLN A 59 -7.70 -0.81 12.04
CA GLN A 59 -6.45 -1.57 12.22
C GLN A 59 -6.52 -2.63 13.33
N ALA A 60 -7.50 -2.53 14.22
CA ALA A 60 -7.66 -3.47 15.32
C ALA A 60 -7.81 -4.90 14.79
N GLY A 61 -7.00 -5.82 15.32
CA GLY A 61 -6.99 -7.23 14.88
C GLY A 61 -6.23 -7.52 13.59
N LEU A 62 -5.65 -6.53 12.91
CA LEU A 62 -4.88 -6.72 11.67
C LEU A 62 -3.37 -6.92 11.90
N GLY A 63 -2.92 -6.99 13.15
CA GLY A 63 -1.50 -7.06 13.51
C GLY A 63 -0.82 -5.69 13.51
N GLN A 64 0.51 -5.68 13.73
CA GLN A 64 1.29 -4.44 13.79
C GLN A 64 1.49 -3.86 12.39
N ASN A 65 1.33 -2.55 12.24
CA ASN A 65 1.66 -1.78 11.03
C ASN A 65 1.30 -2.49 9.72
N VAL A 66 0.02 -2.40 9.33
CA VAL A 66 -0.53 -3.04 8.11
C VAL A 66 0.32 -2.76 6.87
N ALA A 67 0.81 -1.53 6.69
CA ALA A 67 1.72 -1.16 5.59
C ALA A 67 2.97 -2.04 5.53
N ARG A 68 3.60 -2.31 6.69
CA ARG A 68 4.79 -3.16 6.79
C ARG A 68 4.48 -4.61 6.43
N GLN A 69 3.32 -5.12 6.86
CA GLN A 69 2.89 -6.47 6.49
C GLN A 69 2.62 -6.59 4.98
N CYS A 70 1.91 -5.63 4.39
CA CYS A 70 1.69 -5.57 2.94
C CYS A 70 3.01 -5.57 2.18
N MET A 71 3.94 -4.70 2.60
CA MET A 71 5.23 -4.52 1.96
C MET A 71 6.08 -5.80 1.96
N ILE A 72 6.22 -6.45 3.12
CA ILE A 72 6.99 -7.70 3.24
C ILE A 72 6.36 -8.81 2.41
N LYS A 73 5.03 -8.96 2.46
CA LYS A 73 4.30 -9.95 1.65
C LYS A 73 4.38 -9.68 0.14
N ALA A 74 4.56 -8.42 -0.27
CA ALA A 74 4.76 -8.04 -1.67
C ALA A 74 6.18 -8.30 -2.20
N GLY A 75 7.10 -8.79 -1.36
CA GLY A 75 8.49 -9.04 -1.74
C GLY A 75 9.36 -7.77 -1.77
N ILE A 76 8.90 -6.66 -1.18
CA ILE A 76 9.70 -5.45 -1.03
C ILE A 76 10.74 -5.68 0.09
N PRO A 77 12.02 -5.27 -0.07
CA PRO A 77 13.07 -5.54 0.91
C PRO A 77 12.72 -5.08 2.32
N LYS A 78 13.17 -5.84 3.32
CA LYS A 78 12.87 -5.53 4.74
C LYS A 78 13.57 -4.26 5.22
N GLU A 79 14.57 -3.79 4.50
CA GLU A 79 15.32 -2.56 4.77
C GLU A 79 14.48 -1.31 4.45
N VAL A 80 13.49 -1.41 3.56
CA VAL A 80 12.57 -0.32 3.18
C VAL A 80 11.67 0.05 4.36
N THR A 81 11.53 1.33 4.66
CA THR A 81 10.64 1.79 5.74
C THR A 81 9.18 1.71 5.31
N ALA A 82 8.28 1.48 6.26
CA ALA A 82 6.85 1.50 5.98
C ALA A 82 6.05 1.96 7.19
N PHE A 83 4.99 2.73 6.96
CA PHE A 83 4.04 3.09 8.00
C PHE A 83 2.60 3.14 7.50
N THR A 84 1.68 2.84 8.42
CA THR A 84 0.24 2.89 8.16
C THR A 84 -0.30 4.26 8.55
N ILE A 85 -1.04 4.91 7.66
CA ILE A 85 -1.70 6.17 7.94
C ILE A 85 -3.21 5.98 8.10
N ASN A 86 -3.79 6.67 9.08
CA ASN A 86 -5.23 6.70 9.29
C ASN A 86 -5.73 8.16 9.30
N LYS A 87 -6.47 8.51 8.25
CA LYS A 87 -7.24 9.74 8.10
C LYS A 87 -8.67 9.41 7.66
N VAL A 88 -9.26 8.36 8.26
CA VAL A 88 -10.58 7.82 7.89
C VAL A 88 -10.66 7.60 6.38
N CYS A 89 -11.73 8.00 5.69
CA CYS A 89 -11.90 7.83 4.25
C CYS A 89 -10.79 8.52 3.43
N GLY A 90 -10.14 9.53 3.99
CA GLY A 90 -9.02 10.24 3.36
C GLY A 90 -7.67 9.54 3.46
N SER A 91 -7.57 8.37 4.09
CA SER A 91 -6.28 7.68 4.33
C SER A 91 -5.50 7.38 3.04
N GLY A 92 -6.20 6.95 1.99
CA GLY A 92 -5.57 6.64 0.70
C GLY A 92 -4.96 7.88 0.03
N LEU A 93 -5.73 8.97 -0.07
CA LEU A 93 -5.23 10.22 -0.63
C LEU A 93 -4.14 10.85 0.26
N ARG A 94 -4.28 10.74 1.59
CA ARG A 94 -3.26 11.23 2.51
C ARG A 94 -1.95 10.47 2.38
N ALA A 95 -1.97 9.18 2.09
CA ALA A 95 -0.76 8.40 1.80
C ALA A 95 0.00 8.96 0.59
N VAL A 96 -0.70 9.23 -0.51
CA VAL A 96 -0.11 9.87 -1.70
C VAL A 96 0.43 11.27 -1.37
N SER A 97 -0.34 12.07 -0.63
CA SER A 97 0.08 13.41 -0.20
C SER A 97 1.30 13.42 0.73
N LEU A 98 1.54 12.35 1.51
CA LEU A 98 2.72 12.24 2.38
C LEU A 98 3.95 11.75 1.60
N ALA A 99 3.74 10.96 0.53
CA ALA A 99 4.81 10.46 -0.32
C ALA A 99 5.34 11.52 -1.31
N ALA A 100 4.51 12.51 -1.66
CA ALA A 100 4.91 13.63 -2.50
C ALA A 100 5.66 14.69 -1.66
N PRO A 101 6.93 15.00 -1.95
CA PRO A 101 7.73 16.02 -1.25
C PRO A 101 7.32 17.47 -1.59
#